data_AF-W3VD79-F1
#
_entry.id   AF-W3VD79-F1
#
_cell.length_a   1.000
_cell.length_b   1.000
_cell.length_c   1.000
_cell.angle_alpha   90.00
_cell.angle_beta   90.00
_cell.angle_gamma   90.00
#
_symmetry.space_group_name_H-M   'P 1'
#
loop_
_entity.id
_entity.type
_entity.pdbx_description
1 polymer ?
#
loop_
_entity_poly.entity_id
_entity_poly.type
_entity_poly.pdbx_seq_one_letter_code
_entity_poly.pdbx_strand_id
1 'polypeptide(L)'
;MVAIRRLASVTLCLIVIGLGRAEMTEVDRNNWLAATRKYIGLHDKGLFTSYRTNLDSYASVEDLQRKALERAKRTGVIHISTLPADPEHPWGVTYFSSVIKSGTPLAHEMGLGNKVALAFWKHDDNIFRLLHIDTLGPSKSEVVWPVQPFKQVVDGNLSEFERLHI
;
A
#
# COMPACT_ATOMS: atom_id res chain seq x y z
N MET A 1 -50.29 -35.29 6.55
CA MET A 1 -49.17 -35.79 7.38
C MET A 1 -47.87 -35.58 6.61
N VAL A 2 -46.99 -34.70 7.13
CA VAL A 2 -45.50 -34.79 7.20
C VAL A 2 -44.76 -35.26 5.91
N ALA A 3 -43.80 -34.57 5.29
CA ALA A 3 -42.70 -33.78 5.85
C ALA A 3 -42.15 -32.74 4.86
N ILE A 4 -41.76 -31.62 5.45
CA ILE A 4 -40.93 -30.55 4.92
C ILE A 4 -39.53 -31.11 4.59
N ARG A 5 -38.99 -30.82 3.40
CA ARG A 5 -37.55 -30.83 3.15
C ARG A 5 -37.14 -29.47 2.59
N ARG A 6 -36.69 -28.59 3.49
CA ARG A 6 -35.99 -27.35 3.16
C ARG A 6 -34.60 -27.73 2.67
N LEU A 7 -34.34 -27.56 1.37
CA LEU A 7 -32.98 -27.51 0.84
C LEU A 7 -32.42 -26.12 1.18
N ALA A 8 -31.57 -26.08 2.21
CA ALA A 8 -30.74 -24.92 2.49
C ALA A 8 -29.68 -24.83 1.39
N SER A 9 -29.87 -23.89 0.45
CA SER A 9 -28.80 -23.43 -0.43
C SER A 9 -27.77 -22.68 0.42
N VAL A 10 -26.74 -23.40 0.86
CA VAL A 10 -25.51 -22.79 1.38
C VAL A 10 -24.69 -22.41 0.15
N THR A 11 -24.86 -21.17 -0.32
CA THR A 11 -23.97 -20.57 -1.31
C THR A 11 -22.62 -20.39 -0.63
N LEU A 12 -21.72 -21.34 -0.84
CA LEU A 12 -20.33 -21.25 -0.44
C LEU A 12 -19.65 -20.17 -1.30
N CYS A 13 -19.57 -18.95 -0.78
CA CYS A 13 -18.66 -17.93 -1.29
C CYS A 13 -17.21 -18.40 -1.05
N LEU A 14 -16.64 -19.11 -2.02
CA LEU A 14 -15.20 -19.33 -2.09
C LEU A 14 -14.53 -18.00 -2.46
N ILE A 15 -14.17 -17.22 -1.44
CA ILE A 15 -13.15 -16.19 -1.61
C ILE A 15 -11.84 -16.94 -1.80
N VAL A 16 -11.44 -17.12 -3.05
CA VAL A 16 -10.09 -17.59 -3.39
C VAL A 16 -9.15 -16.44 -3.06
N ILE A 17 -8.62 -16.44 -1.84
CA ILE A 17 -7.44 -15.63 -1.51
C ILE A 17 -6.27 -16.35 -2.18
N GLY A 18 -6.02 -15.99 -3.44
CA GLY A 18 -4.82 -16.42 -4.15
C GLY A 18 -3.60 -15.89 -3.40
N LEU A 19 -2.96 -16.74 -2.62
CA LEU A 19 -1.62 -16.53 -2.03
C LEU A 19 -0.54 -16.67 -3.11
N GLY A 20 -0.72 -16.01 -4.25
CA GLY A 20 0.38 -15.77 -5.18
C GLY A 20 1.23 -14.66 -4.57
N ARG A 21 2.45 -14.98 -4.12
CA ARG A 21 3.47 -13.95 -3.93
C ARG A 21 3.70 -13.33 -5.30
N ALA A 22 3.05 -12.19 -5.56
CA ALA A 22 3.22 -11.46 -6.79
C ALA A 22 4.65 -10.92 -6.80
N GLU A 23 5.53 -11.54 -7.56
CA GLU A 23 6.85 -11.00 -7.82
C GLU A 23 6.67 -9.65 -8.55
N MET A 24 7.40 -8.63 -8.11
CA MET A 24 7.28 -7.30 -8.69
C MET A 24 7.74 -7.31 -10.16
N THR A 25 6.85 -6.92 -11.07
CA THR A 25 7.18 -6.70 -12.48
C THR A 25 8.22 -5.59 -12.63
N GLU A 26 8.80 -5.44 -13.83
CA GLU A 26 9.72 -4.33 -14.08
C GLU A 26 9.05 -2.96 -13.90
N VAL A 27 7.79 -2.84 -14.32
CA VAL A 27 6.98 -1.64 -14.11
C VAL A 27 6.77 -1.37 -12.62
N ASP A 28 6.46 -2.39 -11.83
CA ASP A 28 6.33 -2.27 -10.37
C ASP A 28 7.64 -1.81 -9.73
N ARG A 29 8.77 -2.38 -10.17
CA ARG A 29 10.12 -2.01 -9.68
C ARG A 29 10.47 -0.56 -10.00
N ASN A 30 10.16 -0.09 -11.21
CA ASN A 30 10.40 1.30 -11.61
C ASN A 30 9.59 2.30 -10.75
N ASN A 31 8.34 1.96 -10.45
CA ASN A 31 7.48 2.77 -9.58
C ASN A 31 7.92 2.71 -8.12
N TRP A 32 8.40 1.56 -7.63
CA TRP A 32 9.00 1.46 -6.31
C TRP A 32 10.26 2.34 -6.20
N LEU A 33 11.15 2.33 -7.19
CA LEU A 33 12.31 3.22 -7.22
C LEU A 33 11.91 4.71 -7.22
N ALA A 34 10.83 5.07 -7.91
CA ALA A 34 10.27 6.42 -7.85
C ALA A 34 9.77 6.77 -6.44
N ALA A 35 9.09 5.83 -5.78
CA ALA A 35 8.68 5.98 -4.39
C ALA A 35 9.88 6.19 -3.45
N THR A 36 10.93 5.37 -3.59
CA THR A 36 12.16 5.50 -2.82
C THR A 36 12.80 6.88 -3.00
N ARG A 37 12.91 7.39 -4.24
CA ARG A 37 13.41 8.73 -4.51
C ARG A 37 12.57 9.81 -3.83
N LYS A 38 11.24 9.67 -3.86
CA LYS A 38 10.31 10.58 -3.18
C LYS A 38 10.56 10.57 -1.67
N TYR A 39 10.74 9.40 -1.04
CA TYR A 39 11.03 9.31 0.39
C TYR A 39 12.36 9.96 0.74
N ILE A 40 13.42 9.70 -0.04
CA ILE A 40 14.75 10.29 0.16
C ILE A 40 14.66 11.82 0.10
N GLY A 41 13.92 12.36 -0.86
CA GLY A 41 13.72 13.81 -1.01
C GLY A 41 13.00 14.48 0.16
N LEU A 42 12.26 13.72 0.99
CA LEU A 42 11.59 14.23 2.20
C LEU A 42 12.50 14.31 3.42
N HIS A 43 13.72 13.79 3.34
CA HIS A 43 14.68 13.78 4.45
C HIS A 43 15.84 14.72 4.14
N ASP A 44 16.25 15.53 5.11
CA ASP A 44 17.49 16.30 4.98
C ASP A 44 18.66 15.34 4.76
N LYS A 45 19.50 15.68 3.78
CA LYS A 45 20.61 14.90 3.23
C LYS A 45 21.29 14.03 4.30
N GLY A 46 20.99 12.72 4.32
CA GLY A 46 21.73 11.72 5.11
C GLY A 46 20.93 10.84 6.08
N LEU A 47 19.61 10.99 6.21
CA LEU A 47 18.79 10.19 7.15
C LEU A 47 17.99 9.04 6.51
N PHE A 48 18.34 8.62 5.30
CA PHE A 48 17.77 7.42 4.68
C PHE A 48 18.61 6.19 5.03
N THR A 49 18.40 5.62 6.22
CA THR A 49 18.79 4.22 6.46
C THR A 49 17.60 3.35 6.12
N SER A 50 17.49 2.98 4.84
CA SER A 50 16.59 1.90 4.45
C SER A 50 17.18 0.59 4.94
N TYR A 51 16.42 -0.10 5.78
CA TYR A 51 16.74 -1.47 6.16
C TYR A 51 16.45 -2.48 5.04
N ARG A 52 16.05 -2.00 3.85
CA ARG A 52 15.62 -2.79 2.68
C ARG A 52 14.85 -4.04 3.10
N THR A 53 13.90 -3.85 4.01
CA THR A 53 13.00 -4.91 4.40
C THR A 53 12.09 -5.22 3.23
N ASN A 54 11.57 -6.43 3.19
CA ASN A 54 10.63 -6.88 2.17
C ASN A 54 9.39 -7.46 2.87
N LEU A 55 8.42 -7.93 2.11
CA LEU A 55 7.23 -8.54 2.70
C LEU A 55 7.57 -9.73 3.60
N ASP A 56 8.61 -10.49 3.26
CA ASP A 56 9.04 -11.65 4.05
C ASP A 56 9.59 -11.27 5.42
N SER A 57 10.13 -10.05 5.56
CA SER A 57 10.55 -9.50 6.85
C SER A 57 9.39 -9.37 7.84
N TYR A 58 8.15 -9.39 7.36
CA TYR A 58 6.92 -9.25 8.14
C TYR A 58 5.95 -10.43 7.96
N ALA A 59 6.44 -11.58 7.48
CA ALA A 59 5.59 -12.75 7.22
C ALA A 59 4.87 -13.28 8.48
N SER A 60 5.38 -12.99 9.68
CA SER A 60 4.73 -13.35 10.95
C SER A 60 3.57 -12.44 11.34
N VAL A 61 3.38 -11.31 10.66
CA VAL A 61 2.27 -10.39 10.94
C VAL A 61 1.03 -10.86 10.20
N GLU A 62 0.11 -11.47 10.96
CA GLU A 62 -1.17 -11.92 10.42
C GLU A 62 -1.94 -10.75 9.78
N ASP A 63 -2.53 -10.99 8.60
CA ASP A 63 -3.35 -10.02 7.88
C ASP A 63 -2.66 -8.68 7.59
N LEU A 64 -1.32 -8.66 7.46
CA LEU A 64 -0.54 -7.44 7.26
C LEU A 64 -1.11 -6.55 6.15
N GLN A 65 -1.43 -7.13 5.00
CA GLN A 65 -2.01 -6.39 3.87
C GLN A 65 -3.33 -5.71 4.26
N ARG A 66 -4.28 -6.45 4.83
CA ARG A 66 -5.57 -5.88 5.25
C ARG A 66 -5.39 -4.77 6.28
N LYS A 67 -4.57 -5.00 7.31
CA LYS A 67 -4.32 -4.03 8.39
C LYS A 67 -3.65 -2.75 7.87
N ALA A 68 -2.65 -2.89 6.99
CA ALA A 68 -1.95 -1.76 6.40
C ALA A 68 -2.83 -0.96 5.43
N LEU A 69 -3.72 -1.62 4.67
CA LEU A 69 -4.68 -0.96 3.79
C LEU A 69 -5.76 -0.20 4.60
N GLU A 70 -6.30 -0.80 5.66
CA GLU A 70 -7.26 -0.12 6.54
C GLU A 70 -6.65 1.12 7.19
N ARG A 71 -5.36 1.05 7.54
CA ARG A 71 -4.62 2.23 8.00
C ARG A 71 -4.53 3.29 6.90
N ALA A 72 -4.14 2.90 5.68
CA ALA A 72 -4.03 3.80 4.53
C ALA A 72 -5.34 4.58 4.28
N LYS A 73 -6.49 3.90 4.34
CA LYS A 73 -7.81 4.51 4.21
C LYS A 73 -8.09 5.59 5.26
N ARG A 74 -7.59 5.41 6.49
CA ARG A 74 -7.83 6.34 7.62
C ARG A 74 -6.85 7.50 7.66
N THR A 75 -5.58 7.25 7.33
CA THR A 75 -4.50 8.24 7.51
C THR A 75 -4.09 8.95 6.22
N GLY A 76 -4.61 8.51 5.09
CA GLY A 76 -4.16 8.95 3.78
C GLY A 76 -2.90 8.23 3.30
N VAL A 77 -2.50 8.56 2.08
CA VAL A 77 -1.42 7.90 1.33
C VAL A 77 -0.59 8.91 0.57
N ILE A 78 0.65 8.54 0.26
CA ILE A 78 1.53 9.31 -0.60
C ILE A 78 1.33 8.78 -2.02
N HIS A 79 0.77 9.59 -2.92
CA HIS A 79 0.70 9.23 -4.34
C HIS A 79 2.10 9.09 -4.92
N ILE A 80 2.34 8.05 -5.72
CA ILE A 80 3.62 7.82 -6.41
C ILE A 80 3.46 8.09 -7.90
N SER A 81 2.49 7.42 -8.53
CA SER A 81 2.22 7.55 -9.96
C SER A 81 0.86 6.96 -10.31
N THR A 82 0.36 7.36 -11.48
CA THR A 82 -0.80 6.73 -12.10
C THR A 82 -0.45 6.44 -13.56
N LEU A 83 -0.52 5.17 -13.95
CA LEU A 83 -0.40 4.74 -15.34
C LEU A 83 -1.77 4.85 -16.00
N PRO A 84 -1.84 5.36 -17.25
CA PRO A 84 -3.10 5.49 -17.97
C PRO A 84 -3.74 4.13 -18.23
N ALA A 85 -5.03 4.14 -18.55
CA ALA A 85 -5.74 2.97 -18.97
C ALA A 85 -5.16 2.38 -20.26
N ASP A 86 -5.07 1.05 -20.32
CA ASP A 86 -4.67 0.27 -21.49
C ASP A 86 -5.51 -1.02 -21.60
N PRO A 87 -5.35 -1.84 -22.66
CA PRO A 87 -6.15 -3.06 -22.81
C PRO A 87 -5.97 -4.10 -21.69
N GLU A 88 -4.84 -4.11 -20.99
CA GLU A 88 -4.57 -5.00 -19.85
C GLU A 88 -5.11 -4.41 -18.54
N HIS A 89 -5.13 -3.07 -18.45
CA HIS A 89 -5.58 -2.29 -17.29
C HIS A 89 -6.59 -1.21 -17.71
N PRO A 90 -7.87 -1.56 -17.97
CA PRO A 90 -8.86 -0.64 -18.54
C PRO A 90 -9.17 0.61 -17.71
N TRP A 91 -8.82 0.61 -16.42
CA TRP A 91 -9.03 1.72 -15.49
C TRP A 91 -7.73 2.43 -15.10
N GLY A 92 -6.61 2.03 -15.70
CA GLY A 92 -5.27 2.46 -15.31
C GLY A 92 -4.80 1.79 -14.02
N VAL A 93 -3.58 2.11 -13.63
CA VAL A 93 -2.92 1.56 -12.43
C VAL A 93 -2.40 2.69 -11.57
N THR A 94 -2.79 2.73 -10.31
CA THR A 94 -2.28 3.73 -9.35
C THR A 94 -1.30 3.08 -8.38
N TYR A 95 -0.12 3.68 -8.25
CA TYR A 95 0.86 3.33 -7.22
C TYR A 95 0.84 4.38 -6.12
N PHE A 96 0.83 3.92 -4.88
CA PHE A 96 0.85 4.78 -3.71
C PHE A 96 1.57 4.11 -2.55
N SER A 97 1.87 4.90 -1.52
CA SER A 97 2.48 4.39 -0.29
C SER A 97 1.71 4.79 0.94
N SER A 98 1.55 3.89 1.90
CA SER A 98 0.96 4.19 3.20
C SER A 98 2.02 4.21 4.30
N VAL A 99 1.88 5.17 5.22
CA VAL A 99 2.83 5.39 6.32
C VAL A 99 2.37 4.66 7.57
N ILE A 100 3.20 3.76 8.08
CA ILE A 100 3.00 3.05 9.34
C ILE A 100 3.95 3.67 10.35
N LYS A 101 3.45 4.69 11.06
CA LYS A 101 4.20 5.42 12.09
C LYS A 101 4.46 4.53 13.32
N SER A 102 5.60 4.76 13.97
CA SER A 102 5.95 4.17 15.27
C SER A 102 4.88 4.45 16.33
N GLY A 103 4.77 3.58 17.34
CA GLY A 103 3.82 3.73 18.44
C GLY A 103 2.37 3.35 18.10
N THR A 104 2.11 2.88 16.88
CA THR A 104 0.79 2.42 16.46
C THR A 104 0.64 0.90 16.67
N PRO A 105 -0.59 0.35 16.81
CA PRO A 105 -0.76 -1.08 17.04
C PRO A 105 -0.08 -1.96 15.96
N LEU A 106 -0.28 -1.61 14.68
CA LEU A 106 0.37 -2.31 13.57
C LEU A 106 1.90 -2.18 13.60
N ALA A 107 2.44 -1.01 13.98
CA ALA A 107 3.88 -0.84 14.12
C ALA A 107 4.47 -1.69 15.24
N HIS A 108 3.72 -1.94 16.32
CA HIS A 108 4.11 -2.84 17.39
C HIS A 108 4.13 -4.29 16.91
N GLU A 109 3.08 -4.74 16.23
CA GLU A 109 3.02 -6.09 15.63
C GLU A 109 4.14 -6.34 14.63
N MET A 110 4.50 -5.31 13.84
CA MET A 110 5.63 -5.34 12.90
C MET A 110 7.00 -5.22 13.56
N GLY A 111 7.08 -5.02 14.88
CA GLY A 111 8.36 -4.87 15.58
C GLY A 111 9.18 -3.65 15.15
N LEU A 112 8.53 -2.55 14.72
CA LEU A 112 9.24 -1.40 14.16
C LEU A 112 10.05 -0.62 15.22
N GLY A 113 9.66 -0.68 16.49
CA GLY A 113 10.27 0.13 17.54
C GLY A 113 10.09 1.63 17.25
N ASN A 114 11.20 2.36 17.11
CA ASN A 114 11.22 3.79 16.74
C ASN A 114 11.32 4.04 15.22
N LYS A 115 11.21 2.98 14.41
CA LYS A 115 11.25 3.07 12.94
C LYS A 115 9.87 3.40 12.36
N VAL A 116 9.86 3.88 11.13
CA VAL A 116 8.66 4.05 10.31
C VAL A 116 8.70 3.05 9.16
N ALA A 117 7.57 2.44 8.83
CA ALA A 117 7.45 1.61 7.63
C ALA A 117 6.60 2.31 6.56
N LEU A 118 6.97 2.11 5.30
CA LEU A 118 6.28 2.59 4.12
C LEU A 118 5.84 1.39 3.29
N ALA A 119 4.56 1.08 3.37
CA ALA A 119 3.96 0.01 2.58
C ALA A 119 3.67 0.54 1.17
N PHE A 120 4.27 -0.07 0.15
CA PHE A 120 4.14 0.29 -1.25
C PHE A 120 3.08 -0.57 -1.93
N TRP A 121 2.12 0.10 -2.57
CA TRP A 121 0.90 -0.51 -3.10
C TRP A 121 0.78 -0.31 -4.60
N LYS A 122 0.18 -1.31 -5.23
CA LYS A 122 -0.44 -1.20 -6.55
C LYS A 122 -1.94 -1.33 -6.41
N HIS A 123 -2.66 -0.39 -7.01
CA HIS A 123 -4.10 -0.44 -7.19
C HIS A 123 -4.41 -0.59 -8.68
N ASP A 124 -5.17 -1.61 -9.00
CA ASP A 124 -5.53 -2.01 -10.36
C ASP A 124 -6.98 -2.52 -10.32
N ASP A 125 -7.88 -1.80 -10.98
CA ASP A 125 -9.33 -1.93 -10.86
C ASP A 125 -9.83 -1.87 -9.41
N ASN A 126 -10.25 -2.98 -8.81
CA ASN A 126 -10.68 -3.07 -7.41
C ASN A 126 -9.69 -3.84 -6.52
N ILE A 127 -8.49 -4.13 -7.05
CA ILE A 127 -7.50 -4.97 -6.41
C ILE A 127 -6.37 -4.11 -5.85
N PHE A 128 -6.21 -4.17 -4.54
CA PHE A 128 -5.06 -3.60 -3.83
C PHE A 128 -4.03 -4.69 -3.57
N ARG A 129 -2.83 -4.55 -4.11
CA ARG A 129 -1.71 -5.46 -3.87
C ARG A 129 -0.62 -4.73 -3.10
N LEU A 130 -0.25 -5.27 -1.95
CA LEU A 130 0.93 -4.83 -1.22
C LEU A 130 2.16 -5.44 -1.91
N LEU A 131 3.02 -4.60 -2.48
CA LEU A 131 4.17 -5.06 -3.26
C LEU A 131 5.47 -5.05 -2.45
N HIS A 132 5.63 -4.07 -1.56
CA HIS A 132 6.85 -3.94 -0.78
C HIS A 132 6.62 -3.19 0.53
N ILE A 133 7.55 -3.31 1.49
CA ILE A 133 7.59 -2.49 2.69
C ILE A 133 9.01 -1.98 2.89
N ASP A 134 9.21 -0.68 2.73
CA ASP A 134 10.46 -0.03 3.12
C ASP A 134 10.41 0.33 4.60
N THR A 135 11.50 0.12 5.34
CA THR A 135 11.61 0.59 6.73
C THR A 135 12.71 1.60 6.88
N LEU A 136 12.36 2.71 7.53
CA LEU A 136 13.20 3.86 7.72
C LEU A 136 13.58 3.99 9.19
N GLY A 137 14.87 4.21 9.44
CA GLY A 137 15.38 4.55 10.77
C GLY A 137 14.74 5.82 11.34
N PRO A 138 14.93 6.07 12.64
CA PRO A 138 14.48 7.31 13.26
C PRO A 138 15.12 8.52 12.57
N SER A 139 14.31 9.49 12.16
CA SER A 139 14.80 10.78 11.69
C SER A 139 15.13 11.68 12.89
N LYS A 140 16.19 12.49 12.77
CA LYS A 140 16.55 13.51 13.79
C LYS A 140 15.57 14.69 13.81
N SER A 141 14.85 14.91 12.71
CA SER A 141 13.80 15.91 12.54
C SER A 141 12.48 15.23 12.18
N GLU A 142 11.35 15.82 12.58
CA GLU A 142 10.03 15.32 12.21
C GLU A 142 9.84 15.39 10.69
N VAL A 143 9.58 14.25 10.05
CA VAL A 143 9.31 14.17 8.61
C VAL A 143 7.84 14.46 8.37
N VAL A 144 7.57 15.54 7.64
CA VAL A 144 6.22 15.86 7.16
C VAL A 144 5.94 15.04 5.92
N TRP A 145 5.12 13.99 6.06
CA TRP A 145 4.71 13.14 4.95
C TRP A 145 3.64 13.86 4.11
N PRO A 146 3.81 13.98 2.78
CA PRO A 146 2.83 14.60 1.89
C PRO A 146 1.67 13.63 1.62
N VAL A 147 0.94 13.26 2.68
CA VAL A 147 -0.20 12.35 2.60
C VAL A 147 -1.41 13.08 2.02
N GLN A 148 -2.08 12.43 1.08
CA GLN A 148 -3.33 12.84 0.49
C GLN A 148 -4.44 11.87 0.94
N PRO A 149 -5.71 12.30 1.00
CA PRO A 149 -6.84 11.42 1.27
C PRO A 149 -6.86 10.20 0.33
N PHE A 150 -7.01 9.00 0.89
CA PHE A 150 -6.95 7.74 0.15
C PHE A 150 -7.85 7.73 -1.10
N LYS A 151 -9.11 8.17 -0.95
CA LYS A 151 -10.07 8.22 -2.06
C LYS A 151 -9.64 9.14 -3.19
N GLN A 152 -9.01 10.29 -2.90
CA GLN A 152 -8.57 11.21 -3.95
C GLN A 152 -7.48 10.60 -4.82
N VAL A 153 -6.56 9.87 -4.19
CA VAL A 153 -5.47 9.17 -4.88
C VAL A 153 -5.97 7.98 -5.69
N VAL A 154 -6.92 7.22 -5.15
CA VAL A 154 -7.41 5.98 -5.76
C VAL A 154 -8.48 6.24 -6.82
N ASP A 155 -9.36 7.22 -6.63
CA ASP A 155 -10.49 7.51 -7.53
C ASP A 155 -10.09 8.43 -8.69
N GLY A 156 -8.81 8.80 -8.83
CA GLY A 156 -8.31 9.61 -9.95
C GLY A 156 -8.75 11.08 -9.97
N ASN A 157 -9.43 11.56 -8.92
CA ASN A 157 -9.73 12.97 -8.70
C ASN A 157 -8.50 13.71 -8.12
N LEU A 158 -7.37 13.62 -8.82
CA LEU A 158 -6.34 14.66 -8.69
C LEU A 158 -6.92 15.89 -9.37
N SER A 159 -7.13 16.96 -8.59
CA SER A 159 -7.58 18.23 -9.14
C SER A 159 -6.67 18.63 -10.29
N GLU A 160 -7.25 19.25 -11.31
CA GLU A 160 -6.62 19.72 -12.56
C GLU A 160 -5.25 20.41 -12.38
N PHE A 161 -4.97 20.90 -11.17
CA PHE A 161 -3.76 21.59 -10.76
C PHE A 161 -2.47 20.75 -10.81
N GLU A 162 -2.53 19.43 -10.56
CA GLU A 162 -1.34 18.58 -10.58
C GLU A 162 -0.96 18.05 -11.98
N ARG A 163 -1.88 18.13 -12.96
CA ARG A 163 -1.58 17.74 -14.36
C ARG A 163 -0.70 18.74 -15.11
N LEU A 164 -0.62 19.99 -14.63
CA LEU A 164 0.04 21.10 -15.33
C LEU A 164 1.48 21.38 -14.87
N HIS A 165 2.02 20.60 -13.92
CA HIS A 165 3.32 20.88 -13.30
C HIS A 165 4.31 19.69 -13.33
N ILE A 166 4.16 18.78 -14.30
CA ILE A 166 5.20 17.80 -14.70
C ILE A 166 5.72 18.19 -16.08
#